data_AF-A0A954UI65-F1
#
_entry.id   AF-A0A954UI65-F1
#
_cell.length_a   1.000
_cell.length_b   1.000
_cell.length_c   1.000
_cell.angle_alpha   90.00
_cell.angle_beta   90.00
_cell.angle_gamma   90.00
#
_symmetry.space_group_name_H-M   'P 1'
#
loop_
_entity.id
_entity.type
_entity.pdbx_description
1 polymer ?
#
loop_
_entity_poly.entity_id
_entity_poly.type
_entity_poly.pdbx_seq_one_letter_code
_entity_poly.pdbx_strand_id
1 'polypeptide(L)'
;MANEPIERFPVGGGVRVSIWENESKYNGSWYRIAITRGYRDGDEYKDTTSFRRDDLLYVAKAAEMAFDWCLKQQRNAAKDKTEE
;
A
#
# COMPACT_ATOMS: atom_id res chain seq x y z
N MET A 1 8.76 -16.93 3.42
CA MET A 1 7.56 -16.87 2.58
C MET A 1 7.25 -15.39 2.38
N ALA A 2 7.04 -14.93 1.16
CA ALA A 2 6.70 -13.52 0.93
C ALA A 2 5.25 -13.33 1.40
N ASN A 3 5.03 -12.48 2.40
CA ASN A 3 3.68 -12.17 2.85
C ASN A 3 2.92 -11.50 1.71
N GLU A 4 1.69 -11.94 1.46
CA GLU A 4 0.80 -11.25 0.52
C GLU A 4 0.41 -9.89 1.09
N PRO A 5 0.19 -8.88 0.23
CA PRO A 5 -0.31 -7.60 0.70
C PRO A 5 -1.71 -7.78 1.28
N ILE A 6 -1.91 -7.27 2.49
CA ILE A 6 -3.21 -7.28 3.18
C ILE A 6 -4.23 -6.36 2.52
N GLU A 7 -3.73 -5.35 1.80
CA GLU A 7 -4.57 -4.42 1.04
C GLU A 7 -3.84 -4.01 -0.23
N ARG A 8 -4.59 -3.94 -1.32
CA ARG A 8 -4.07 -3.51 -2.61
C ARG A 8 -5.17 -2.87 -3.43
N PHE A 9 -4.99 -1.61 -3.80
CA PHE A 9 -5.94 -0.91 -4.65
C PHE A 9 -5.25 -0.14 -5.78
N PRO A 10 -5.81 -0.19 -7.01
CA PRO A 10 -5.37 0.62 -8.13
C PRO A 10 -5.86 2.06 -7.98
N VAL A 11 -5.10 3.02 -8.52
CA VAL A 11 -5.44 4.46 -8.48
C VAL A 11 -5.64 5.03 -9.88
N GLY A 12 -4.92 4.52 -10.87
CA GLY A 12 -5.00 4.95 -12.28
C GLY A 12 -3.63 5.01 -12.93
N GLY A 13 -3.57 5.08 -14.27
CA GLY A 13 -2.30 5.15 -15.01
C GLY A 13 -1.38 3.92 -14.85
N GLY A 14 -1.92 2.80 -14.35
CA GLY A 14 -1.14 1.62 -13.94
C GLY A 14 -0.54 1.73 -12.54
N VAL A 15 -0.73 2.85 -11.83
CA VAL A 15 -0.30 3.05 -10.44
C VAL A 15 -1.23 2.34 -9.47
N ARG A 16 -0.65 1.69 -8.47
CA ARG A 16 -1.33 0.95 -7.40
C ARG A 16 -0.57 1.03 -6.10
N VAL A 17 -1.31 0.91 -5.00
CA VAL A 17 -0.77 0.74 -3.65
C VAL A 17 -0.76 -0.74 -3.29
N SER A 18 0.24 -1.19 -2.56
CA SER A 18 0.23 -2.49 -1.88
C SER A 18 0.70 -2.26 -0.44
N ILE A 19 -0.05 -2.79 0.51
CA ILE A 19 0.19 -2.62 1.95
C ILE A 19 0.38 -4.00 2.56
N TRP A 20 1.42 -4.14 3.38
CA TRP A 20 1.71 -5.35 4.15
C TRP A 20 1.73 -5.02 5.62
N GLU A 21 1.15 -5.88 6.44
CA GLU A 21 1.36 -5.86 7.88
C GLU A 21 2.60 -6.65 8.22
N ASN A 22 3.45 -6.05 9.04
CA ASN A 22 4.62 -6.67 9.60
C ASN A 22 4.51 -6.60 11.12
N GLU A 23 4.89 -7.69 11.77
CA GLU A 23 4.89 -7.78 13.22
C GLU A 23 6.32 -7.99 13.72
N SER A 24 6.70 -7.25 14.74
CA SER A 24 7.94 -7.49 15.48
C SER A 24 7.60 -7.86 16.92
N LYS A 25 8.30 -8.87 17.47
CA LYS A 25 8.19 -9.26 18.87
C LYS A 25 8.49 -8.11 19.84
N TYR A 26 9.27 -7.11 19.41
CA TYR A 26 9.76 -6.04 20.27
C TYR A 26 9.19 -4.65 19.91
N ASN A 27 8.80 -4.44 18.65
CA ASN A 27 8.44 -3.10 18.15
C ASN A 27 6.96 -2.98 17.75
N GLY A 28 6.13 -3.99 18.04
CA GLY A 28 4.72 -4.00 17.66
C GLY A 28 4.51 -4.25 16.16
N SER A 29 3.25 -4.14 15.71
CA SER A 29 2.87 -4.23 14.31
C SER A 29 3.03 -2.88 13.60
N TRP A 30 3.46 -2.93 12.34
CA TRP A 30 3.62 -1.75 11.49
C TRP A 30 3.29 -2.10 10.03
N TYR A 31 2.82 -1.10 9.29
CA TYR A 31 2.50 -1.27 7.88
C TYR A 31 3.68 -0.87 7.00
N ARG A 32 4.01 -1.73 6.04
CA ARG A 32 4.88 -1.40 4.91
C ARG A 32 4.00 -1.07 3.71
N ILE A 33 4.28 0.05 3.05
CA ILE A 33 3.57 0.50 1.86
C ILE A 33 4.53 0.47 0.67
N ALA A 34 4.08 -0.03 -0.47
CA ALA A 34 4.75 0.14 -1.75
C ALA A 34 3.77 0.74 -2.77
N ILE A 35 4.20 1.77 -3.46
CA ILE A 35 3.50 2.33 -4.63
C ILE A 35 4.26 1.85 -5.85
N THR A 36 3.58 1.18 -6.76
CA THR A 36 4.18 0.66 -8.00
C THR A 36 3.34 1.05 -9.20
N ARG A 37 3.98 1.06 -10.37
CA ARG A 37 3.33 1.20 -11.66
C ARG A 37 3.47 -0.10 -12.45
N GLY A 38 2.35 -0.68 -12.84
CA GLY A 38 2.30 -1.82 -13.74
C GLY A 38 2.58 -1.40 -15.18
N TYR A 39 3.37 -2.20 -15.88
CA TYR A 39 3.61 -2.07 -17.32
C TYR A 39 3.70 -3.45 -17.96
N ARG A 40 3.45 -3.52 -19.26
CA ARG A 40 3.59 -4.75 -20.03
C ARG A 40 5.00 -4.80 -20.64
N ASP A 41 5.68 -5.91 -20.46
CA ASP A 41 6.98 -6.22 -21.02
C ASP A 41 6.88 -7.53 -21.82
N GLY A 42 6.70 -7.40 -23.13
CA GLY A 42 6.33 -8.53 -24.00
C GLY A 42 4.96 -9.11 -23.61
N ASP A 43 4.96 -10.36 -23.16
CA ASP A 43 3.76 -11.08 -22.73
C ASP A 43 3.56 -11.10 -21.21
N GLU A 44 4.47 -10.49 -20.45
CA GLU A 44 4.39 -10.43 -19.00
C GLU A 44 3.99 -9.03 -18.51
N TYR A 45 3.26 -8.99 -17.40
CA TYR A 45 3.05 -7.76 -16.64
C TYR A 45 4.10 -7.65 -15.54
N LYS A 46 4.79 -6.51 -15.49
CA LYS A 46 5.82 -6.20 -14.50
C LYS A 46 5.46 -4.93 -13.75
N ASP A 47 5.99 -4.82 -12.54
CA ASP A 47 5.87 -3.62 -11.72
C ASP A 47 7.19 -2.84 -11.74
N THR A 48 7.11 -1.52 -11.67
CA THR A 48 8.26 -0.63 -11.44
C THR A 48 7.95 0.39 -10.34
N THR A 49 8.99 0.93 -9.72
CA THR A 49 8.93 2.07 -8.80
C THR A 49 9.44 3.37 -9.45
N SER A 50 9.66 3.36 -10.77
CA SER A 50 9.97 4.55 -11.56
C SER A 50 8.68 5.11 -12.18
N PHE A 51 8.50 6.41 -12.04
CA PHE A 51 7.28 7.12 -12.46
C PHE A 51 7.58 8.16 -13.53
N ARG A 52 6.66 8.31 -14.49
CA ARG A 52 6.67 9.38 -15.48
C ARG A 52 5.98 10.62 -14.92
N ARG A 53 6.14 11.76 -15.59
CA ARG A 53 5.45 13.02 -15.25
C ARG A 53 3.93 12.81 -15.08
N ASP A 54 3.31 12.06 -15.97
CA ASP A 54 1.86 11.87 -15.99
C ASP A 54 1.39 10.88 -14.90
N ASP A 55 2.30 10.15 -14.26
CA ASP A 55 1.99 9.26 -13.14
C ASP A 55 1.96 10.01 -11.80
N LEU A 56 2.52 11.23 -11.71
CA LEU A 56 2.79 11.91 -10.44
C LEU A 56 1.53 12.21 -9.62
N LEU A 57 0.44 12.63 -10.27
CA LEU A 57 -0.82 12.87 -9.55
C LEU A 57 -1.48 11.56 -9.07
N TYR A 58 -1.31 10.46 -9.80
CA TYR A 58 -1.75 9.15 -9.33
C TYR A 58 -0.91 8.66 -8.16
N VAL A 59 0.41 8.92 -8.15
CA VAL A 59 1.29 8.61 -7.01
C VAL A 59 0.91 9.44 -5.78
N ALA A 60 0.65 10.74 -5.95
CA ALA A 60 0.18 11.58 -4.86
C ALA A 60 -1.13 11.04 -4.28
N LYS A 61 -2.10 10.72 -5.16
CA LYS A 61 -3.37 10.17 -4.71
C LYS A 61 -3.23 8.79 -4.05
N ALA A 62 -2.33 7.96 -4.56
CA ALA A 62 -1.97 6.67 -3.97
C ALA A 62 -1.42 6.84 -2.54
N ALA A 63 -0.53 7.82 -2.33
CA ALA A 63 0.02 8.11 -1.01
C ALA A 63 -1.07 8.60 -0.03
N GLU A 64 -1.96 9.50 -0.45
CA GLU A 64 -3.10 9.95 0.36
C GLU A 64 -3.99 8.78 0.78
N MET A 65 -4.41 7.94 -0.19
CA MET A 65 -5.29 6.81 0.09
C MET A 65 -4.64 5.78 1.02
N ALA A 66 -3.33 5.52 0.86
CA ALA A 66 -2.58 4.63 1.74
C ALA A 66 -2.52 5.20 3.17
N PHE A 67 -2.28 6.50 3.29
CA PHE A 67 -2.26 7.19 4.58
C PHE A 67 -3.61 7.13 5.29
N ASP A 68 -4.70 7.46 4.59
CA ASP A 68 -6.06 7.40 5.13
C ASP A 68 -6.44 6.00 5.58
N TRP A 69 -6.09 4.98 4.79
CA TRP A 69 -6.29 3.58 5.15
C TRP A 69 -5.52 3.23 6.43
N CYS A 70 -4.24 3.61 6.54
CA CYS A 70 -3.43 3.34 7.74
C CYS A 70 -4.01 4.00 8.99
N LEU A 71 -4.44 5.26 8.91
CA LEU A 71 -5.08 5.96 10.04
C LEU A 71 -6.39 5.28 10.45
N LYS A 72 -7.18 4.82 9.48
CA LYS A 72 -8.42 4.07 9.75
C LYS A 72 -8.12 2.77 10.50
N GLN A 73 -7.09 2.03 10.10
CA GLN A 73 -6.71 0.80 10.80
C GLN A 73 -6.21 1.05 12.22
N GLN A 74 -5.37 2.07 12.43
CA GLN A 74 -4.92 2.45 13.76
C GLN A 74 -6.10 2.80 14.69
N ARG A 75 -7.09 3.53 14.16
CA ARG A 75 -8.29 3.88 14.93
C ARG A 75 -9.14 2.65 15.26
N ASN A 76 -9.28 1.72 14.34
CA ASN A 76 -10.03 0.48 14.58
C ASN A 76 -9.33 -0.37 15.65
N ALA A 77 -8.01 -0.57 15.53
CA ALA A 77 -7.22 -1.29 16.52
C ALA A 77 -7.27 -0.66 17.93
N ALA A 78 -7.46 0.66 18.04
CA ALA A 78 -7.64 1.34 19.32
C ALA A 78 -9.05 1.13 19.91
N LYS A 79 -10.08 1.02 19.07
CA LYS A 79 -11.45 0.74 19.51
C LYS A 79 -11.60 -0.68 20.03
N ASP A 80 -11.04 -1.65 19.30
CA ASP A 80 -11.09 -3.07 19.70
C ASP A 80 -10.46 -3.28 21.09
N LYS A 81 -9.42 -2.51 21.44
CA LYS A 81 -8.78 -2.53 22.77
C LYS A 81 -9.57 -1.84 23.89
N THR A 82 -10.55 -1.02 23.54
CA THR A 82 -11.36 -0.25 24.52
C THR A 82 -12.69 -0.97 24.82
N GLU A 83 -13.12 -1.86 23.93
CA GLU A 83 -14.35 -2.65 24.05
C GLU A 83 -14.09 -4.06 24.64
N GLU A 84 -12.84 -4.37 24.96
CA GLU A 84 -12.37 -5.56 25.69
C GLU A 84 -12.00 -5.20 27.15
#